data_AF-A0A844SPR9-F1
#
_entry.id   AF-A0A844SPR9-F1
#
_cell.length_a   1.000
_cell.length_b   1.000
_cell.length_c   1.000
_cell.angle_alpha   90.00
_cell.angle_beta   90.00
_cell.angle_gamma   90.00
#
_symmetry.space_group_name_H-M   'P 1'
#
loop_
_entity.id
_entity.type
_entity.pdbx_description
1 polymer ?
#
loop_
_entity_poly.entity_id
_entity_poly.type
_entity_poly.pdbx_seq_one_letter_code
_entity_poly.pdbx_strand_id
1 'polypeptide(L)' 'MDRLVLSDAAWERMAPLIIGRPDQKGSTGRDNRM' A
#
# COMPACT_ATOMS: atom_id res chain seq x y z
N MET A 1 21.18 10.04 -10.54
CA MET A 1 19.85 10.11 -9.90
C MET A 1 19.91 9.24 -8.67
N ASP A 2 19.81 9.82 -7.48
CA ASP A 2 19.66 9.03 -6.25
C ASP A 2 18.24 8.50 -6.15
N ARG A 3 18.12 7.19 -5.89
CA ARG A 3 16.84 6.53 -5.69
C ARG A 3 16.54 6.49 -4.20
N LEU A 4 15.37 6.95 -3.81
CA LEU A 4 14.85 6.72 -2.48
C LEU A 4 14.38 5.25 -2.41
N VAL A 5 15.17 4.42 -1.73
CA VAL A 5 14.81 3.04 -1.42
C VAL A 5 14.41 2.97 0.04
N LEU A 6 13.25 2.37 0.30
CA LEU A 6 12.75 2.18 1.66
C LEU A 6 13.49 1.02 2.32
N SER A 7 13.76 1.15 3.61
CA SER A 7 14.13 0.01 4.43
C SER A 7 12.91 -0.88 4.67
N ASP A 8 13.14 -2.15 5.01
CA ASP A 8 12.07 -3.11 5.30
C ASP A 8 11.15 -2.59 6.42
N ALA A 9 11.72 -2.01 7.48
CA ALA A 9 10.94 -1.43 8.57
C ALA A 9 10.05 -0.26 8.13
N ALA A 10 10.51 0.55 7.17
CA ALA A 10 9.71 1.63 6.60
C ALA A 10 8.60 1.07 5.69
N TRP A 11 8.91 0.02 4.92
CA TRP A 11 7.96 -0.67 4.07
C TRP A 11 6.83 -1.32 4.89
N GLU A 12 7.15 -2.09 5.92
CA GLU A 12 6.17 -2.79 6.78
C GLU A 12 5.16 -1.83 7.42
N ARG A 13 5.59 -0.62 7.76
CA ARG A 13 4.71 0.42 8.32
C ARG A 13 3.73 0.99 7.30
N MET A 14 4.09 1.03 6.03
CA MET A 14 3.29 1.63 4.97
C MET A 14 2.45 0.62 4.19
N ALA A 15 2.95 -0.61 4.04
CA ALA A 15 2.33 -1.65 3.23
C ALA A 15 0.83 -1.91 3.56
N PRO A 16 0.38 -1.91 4.84
CA PRO A 16 -1.04 -2.10 5.16
C PRO A 16 -1.97 -1.00 4.68
N LEU A 17 -1.44 0.22 4.45
CA LEU A 17 -2.20 1.39 4.01
C LEU A 17 -2.36 1.45 2.48
N ILE A 18 -1.59 0.62 1.76
CA ILE A 18 -1.72 0.49 0.31
C ILE A 18 -3.00 -0.30 0.05
N ILE A 19 -3.94 0.33 -0.63
CA ILE A 19 -5.18 -0.29 -1.08
C ILE A 19 -4.93 -1.08 -2.37
N GLY A 20 -5.73 -2.13 -2.60
CA GLY A 20 -5.71 -2.92 -3.83
C GLY A 20 -4.59 -3.94 -3.90
N ARG A 21 -3.99 -4.33 -2.76
CA ARG A 21 -2.99 -5.41 -2.76
C ARG A 21 -3.65 -6.75 -3.09
N PRO A 22 -2.95 -7.67 -3.77
CA PRO A 22 -3.54 -8.96 -4.19
C PRO A 22 -4.08 -9.82 -3.05
N ASP A 23 -3.54 -9.66 -1.84
CA ASP A 23 -3.93 -10.34 -0.60
C ASP A 23 -5.12 -9.67 0.10
N GLN A 24 -5.47 -8.44 -0.27
CA GLN A 24 -6.58 -7.68 0.32
C GLN A 24 -7.92 -8.07 -0.32
N LYS A 25 -8.60 -9.04 0.29
CA LYS A 25 -9.97 -9.43 -0.06
C LYS A 25 -10.94 -8.29 0.29
N GLY A 26 -11.54 -7.65 -0.73
CA GLY A 26 -12.55 -6.59 -0.57
C GLY A 26 -12.05 -5.15 -0.70
N SER A 27 -10.76 -4.92 -1.00
CA SER A 27 -10.18 -3.58 -1.17
C SER A 27 -10.42 -2.95 -2.56
N THR A 28 -11.20 -3.58 -3.44
CA THR A 28 -11.49 -3.07 -4.78
C THR A 28 -12.51 -1.94 -4.70
N GLY A 29 -12.10 -0.75 -4.25
CA GLY A 29 -12.65 0.59 -4.56
C GLY A 29 -14.16 0.81 -4.73
N ARG A 30 -15.02 -0.10 -4.25
CA ARG A 30 -16.46 -0.09 -4.56
C ARG A 30 -17.17 1.05 -3.83
N ASP A 31 -16.59 1.47 -2.71
CA ASP A 31 -17.05 2.56 -1.85
C ASP A 31 -16.01 3.70 -1.70
N ASN A 32 -15.06 3.87 -2.65
CA ASN A 32 -14.15 5.04 -2.69
C ASN A 32 -14.86 6.31 -3.23
N ARG A 33 -16.15 6.48 -2.97
CA ARG A 33 -16.87 7.70 -3.34
C ARG A 33 -16.65 8.74 -2.23
N MET A 34 -15.78 9.70 -2.53
CA MET A 34 -15.81 11.05 -1.95
C MET A 34 -17.06 11.78 -2.46
#